data_AF-A0A162DR08-F1
#
_entry.id   AF-A0A162DR08-F1
#
_cell.length_a   1.000
_cell.length_b   1.000
_cell.length_c   1.000
_cell.angle_alpha   90.00
_cell.angle_beta   90.00
_cell.angle_gamma   90.00
#
_symmetry.space_group_name_H-M   'P 1'
#
loop_
_entity.id
_entity.type
_entity.pdbx_description
1 polymer ?
#
loop_
_entity_poly.entity_id
_entity_poly.type
_entity_poly.pdbx_seq_one_letter_code
_entity_poly.pdbx_strand_id
1 'polypeptide(L)'
;MSPSLAPGDLVIFQPITSDDRRLKAGCVVVVRHPLQPATLLIKRLIAINNAGLELRGDNEQASTDSRHFGLVNRDNLLGIAECVLRVPFSA
;
A
#
# COMPACT_ATOMS: atom_id res chain seq x y z
N MET A 1 -1.29 -8.68 2.15
CA MET A 1 -1.60 -8.47 0.73
C MET A 1 -1.72 -9.80 -0.05
N SER A 2 -1.76 -10.95 0.62
CA SER A 2 -2.10 -12.22 -0.05
C SER A 2 -3.52 -12.14 -0.62
N PRO A 3 -3.81 -12.72 -1.81
CA PRO A 3 -2.89 -13.50 -2.66
C PRO A 3 -2.05 -12.66 -3.64
N SER A 4 -2.30 -11.35 -3.76
CA SER A 4 -1.56 -10.51 -4.71
C SER A 4 -0.06 -10.45 -4.40
N LEU A 5 0.29 -10.33 -3.11
CA LEU A 5 1.66 -10.38 -2.61
C LEU A 5 1.80 -11.40 -1.48
N ALA A 6 2.77 -12.28 -1.61
CA ALA A 6 3.16 -13.22 -0.57
C ALA A 6 4.26 -12.63 0.33
N PRO A 7 4.37 -13.08 1.60
CA PRO A 7 5.56 -12.81 2.40
C PRO A 7 6.83 -13.24 1.65
N GLY A 8 7.83 -12.37 1.62
CA GLY A 8 9.10 -12.62 0.90
C GLY A 8 9.13 -12.06 -0.52
N ASP A 9 7.99 -11.65 -1.10
CA ASP A 9 7.98 -10.97 -2.39
C ASP A 9 8.77 -9.65 -2.33
N LEU A 10 9.62 -9.42 -3.34
CA LEU A 10 10.28 -8.13 -3.52
C LEU A 10 9.40 -7.23 -4.37
N VAL A 11 9.11 -6.03 -3.88
CA VAL A 11 8.27 -5.06 -4.58
C VAL A 11 9.10 -3.86 -5.00
N ILE A 12 9.05 -3.55 -6.30
CA ILE A 12 9.59 -2.31 -6.85
C ILE A 12 8.42 -1.35 -6.99
N PHE A 13 8.56 -0.15 -6.42
CA PHE A 13 7.56 0.90 -6.51
C PHE A 13 8.14 2.16 -7.16
N GLN A 14 7.30 2.87 -7.88
CA GLN A 14 7.61 4.15 -8.48
C GLN A 14 7.19 5.28 -7.52
N PRO A 15 8.10 6.17 -7.10
CA PRO A 15 7.74 7.30 -6.26
C PRO A 15 6.80 8.28 -6.97
N ILE A 16 5.74 8.70 -6.27
CA ILE A 16 4.75 9.68 -6.76
C ILE A 16 4.17 10.50 -5.61
N THR A 17 3.49 11.60 -5.92
CA THR A 17 2.67 12.36 -4.97
C THR A 17 1.19 12.00 -5.09
N SER A 18 0.36 12.46 -4.16
CA SER A 18 -1.09 12.21 -4.16
C SER A 18 -1.86 12.79 -5.34
N ASP A 19 -1.23 13.69 -6.09
CA ASP A 19 -1.84 14.49 -7.14
C ASP A 19 -1.51 13.91 -8.53
N ASP A 20 -0.67 12.87 -8.56
CA ASP A 20 -0.30 12.15 -9.77
C ASP A 20 -1.50 11.42 -10.34
N ARG A 21 -1.78 11.65 -11.63
CA ARG A 21 -2.92 11.06 -12.35
C ARG A 21 -2.89 9.54 -12.41
N ARG A 22 -1.74 8.91 -12.17
CA ARG A 22 -1.61 7.45 -12.11
C ARG A 22 -2.21 6.87 -10.83
N LEU A 23 -2.30 7.65 -9.75
CA LEU A 23 -2.87 7.21 -8.49
C LEU A 23 -4.39 7.09 -8.63
N LYS A 24 -4.89 5.86 -8.64
CA LYS A 24 -6.31 5.56 -8.78
C LYS A 24 -6.71 4.36 -7.92
N ALA A 25 -8.01 4.25 -7.64
CA ALA A 25 -8.55 3.08 -6.97
C ALA A 25 -8.08 1.78 -7.64
N GLY A 26 -7.70 0.80 -6.83
CA GLY A 26 -7.11 -0.47 -7.25
C GLY A 26 -5.59 -0.49 -7.25
N CYS A 27 -4.89 0.65 -7.30
CA CYS A 27 -3.43 0.69 -7.17
C CYS A 27 -2.97 0.06 -5.86
N VAL A 28 -1.91 -0.76 -5.93
CA VAL A 28 -1.18 -1.17 -4.73
C VAL A 28 -0.16 -0.07 -4.45
N VAL A 29 -0.20 0.50 -3.25
CA VAL A 29 0.61 1.66 -2.88
C VAL A 29 1.50 1.33 -1.69
N VAL A 30 2.66 1.99 -1.65
CA VAL A 30 3.55 2.00 -0.51
C VAL A 30 3.37 3.31 0.23
N VAL A 31 3.09 3.24 1.53
CA VAL A 31 2.89 4.40 2.41
C VAL A 31 3.66 4.25 3.71
N ARG A 32 3.94 5.36 4.39
CA ARG A 32 4.34 5.31 5.81
C ARG A 32 3.13 5.00 6.69
N HIS A 33 3.32 4.18 7.73
CA HIS A 33 2.26 3.91 8.69
C HIS A 33 1.90 5.22 9.43
N PRO A 34 0.61 5.60 9.51
CA PRO A 34 0.21 6.91 10.04
C PRO A 34 0.58 7.12 11.52
N LEU A 35 0.64 6.05 12.31
CA LEU A 35 1.03 6.08 13.73
C LEU A 35 2.46 5.60 14.00
N GLN A 36 3.18 5.11 12.99
CA GLN A 36 4.51 4.50 13.14
C GLN A 36 5.39 4.87 11.95
N PRO A 37 5.94 6.10 11.89
CA PRO A 37 6.55 6.65 10.67
C PRO A 37 7.76 5.89 10.10
N ALA A 38 8.42 5.09 10.93
CA ALA A 38 9.52 4.21 10.54
C ALA A 38 9.06 2.91 9.83
N THR A 39 7.77 2.57 9.92
CA THR A 39 7.17 1.38 9.31
C THR A 39 6.56 1.73 7.96
N LEU A 40 6.88 0.95 6.94
CA LEU A 40 6.22 1.02 5.64
C LEU A 40 5.06 0.04 5.57
N LEU A 41 3.99 0.44 4.91
CA LEU A 41 2.84 -0.39 4.59
C LEU A 41 2.70 -0.52 3.09
N ILE A 42 2.32 -1.72 2.65
CA ILE A 42 1.84 -1.97 1.30
C ILE A 42 0.38 -2.39 1.36
N LYS A 43 -0.50 -1.63 0.69
CA LYS A 43 -1.95 -1.81 0.72
C LYS A 43 -2.57 -1.46 -0.63
N ARG A 44 -3.79 -1.94 -0.87
CA ARG A 44 -4.58 -1.52 -2.03
C ARG A 44 -5.35 -0.25 -1.72
N LEU A 45 -5.24 0.73 -2.60
CA LEU A 45 -6.01 1.95 -2.57
C LEU A 45 -7.44 1.65 -2.99
N ILE A 46 -8.40 1.94 -2.12
CA ILE A 46 -9.84 1.78 -2.43
C ILE A 46 -10.43 3.10 -2.91
N ALA A 47 -10.09 4.20 -2.24
CA ALA A 47 -10.60 5.52 -2.58
C ALA A 47 -9.60 6.61 -2.19
N ILE A 48 -9.66 7.72 -2.93
CA ILE A 48 -8.99 8.97 -2.61
C ILE A 48 -10.09 9.98 -2.32
N ASN A 49 -10.06 10.60 -1.15
CA ASN A 49 -10.99 11.68 -0.80
C ASN A 49 -10.22 12.85 -0.19
N ASN A 50 -10.92 13.95 0.09
CA ASN A 50 -10.31 15.17 0.63
C ASN A 50 -9.64 14.98 2.00
N ALA A 51 -10.05 13.98 2.77
CA ALA A 51 -9.48 13.68 4.07
C ALA A 51 -8.26 12.72 4.01
N GLY A 52 -8.08 11.98 2.92
CA GLY A 52 -6.91 11.10 2.75
C GLY A 52 -7.14 9.92 1.82
N LEU A 53 -6.33 8.88 2.03
CA LEU A 53 -6.32 7.63 1.28
C LEU A 53 -7.01 6.54 2.12
N GLU A 54 -8.01 5.89 1.55
CA GLU A 54 -8.59 4.68 2.13
C GLU A 54 -7.85 3.45 1.61
N LEU A 55 -7.18 2.74 2.51
CA LEU A 55 -6.33 1.61 2.17
C LEU A 55 -6.87 0.31 2.78
N ARG A 56 -6.86 -0.77 1.99
CA ARG A 56 -7.25 -2.12 2.41
C ARG A 56 -6.18 -3.13 2.10
N GLY A 57 -6.08 -4.17 2.91
CA GLY A 57 -5.32 -5.36 2.54
C GLY A 57 -6.17 -6.33 1.74
N ASP A 58 -5.56 -7.00 0.76
CA ASP A 58 -6.26 -7.99 -0.09
C ASP A 58 -6.73 -9.23 0.67
N ASN A 59 -6.08 -9.57 1.79
CA ASN A 59 -6.58 -10.57 2.74
C ASN A 59 -7.27 -9.83 3.88
N GLU A 60 -8.59 -9.74 3.80
CA GLU A 60 -9.40 -8.97 4.73
C GLU A 60 -9.23 -9.43 6.18
N GLN A 61 -9.21 -10.75 6.41
CA GLN A 61 -9.17 -11.39 7.72
C GLN A 61 -7.83 -11.22 8.44
N ALA A 62 -6.76 -10.96 7.69
CA ALA A 62 -5.40 -10.83 8.22
C ALA A 62 -4.82 -9.41 8.05
N SER A 63 -5.64 -8.42 7.73
CA SER A 63 -5.18 -7.07 7.42
C SER A 63 -5.52 -6.04 8.49
N THR A 64 -4.49 -5.50 9.15
CA THR A 64 -4.56 -4.19 9.81
C THR A 64 -4.41 -3.10 8.75
N ASP A 65 -5.48 -2.34 8.52
CA ASP A 65 -5.57 -1.30 7.49
C ASP A 65 -6.49 -0.14 7.93
N SER A 66 -7.00 0.68 7.00
CA SER A 66 -7.82 1.85 7.34
C SER A 66 -9.06 1.57 8.19
N ARG A 67 -9.47 0.30 8.35
CA ARG A 67 -10.58 -0.12 9.24
C ARG A 67 -10.19 0.02 10.71
N HIS A 68 -8.89 -0.02 10.98
CA HIS A 68 -8.31 -0.03 12.30
C HIS A 68 -7.69 1.32 12.65
N PHE A 69 -7.03 1.98 11.69
CA PHE A 69 -6.32 3.24 11.92
C PHE A 69 -6.87 4.45 11.16
N GLY A 70 -7.99 4.29 10.43
CA GLY A 70 -8.60 5.37 9.65
C GLY A 70 -7.89 5.68 8.33
N LEU A 71 -8.20 6.84 7.75
CA LEU A 71 -7.61 7.27 6.49
C LEU A 71 -6.12 7.61 6.66
N VAL A 72 -5.32 7.30 5.65
CA VAL A 72 -3.90 7.66 5.63
C VAL A 72 -3.75 9.05 5.00
N ASN A 73 -3.04 9.95 5.67
CA ASN A 73 -2.71 11.27 5.12
C ASN A 73 -1.97 11.11 3.77
N ARG A 74 -2.31 11.94 2.79
CA ARG A 74 -1.71 11.99 1.45
C ARG A 74 -0.18 12.15 1.49
N ASP A 75 0.34 12.89 2.47
CA ASP A 75 1.78 13.11 2.64
C ASP A 75 2.56 11.83 3.03
N ASN A 76 1.86 10.80 3.50
CA ASN A 76 2.46 9.51 3.81
C ASN A 76 2.60 8.62 2.57
N LEU A 77 2.04 9.00 1.42
CA LEU A 77 2.21 8.26 0.17
C LEU A 77 3.65 8.33 -0.30
N LEU A 78 4.26 7.17 -0.54
CA LEU A 78 5.59 7.09 -1.12
C LEU A 78 5.55 6.76 -2.60
N GLY A 79 4.62 5.91 -3.05
CA GLY A 79 4.50 5.56 -4.45
C GLY A 79 3.57 4.40 -4.76
N ILE A 80 3.51 4.03 -6.05
CA ILE A 80 2.72 2.89 -6.57
C ILE A 80 3.64 1.70 -6.81
N ALA A 81 3.24 0.52 -6.34
CA ALA A 81 3.92 -0.73 -6.65
C ALA A 81 3.67 -1.11 -8.12
N GLU A 82 4.75 -1.26 -8.90
CA GLU A 82 4.71 -1.52 -10.35
C GLU A 82 5.12 -2.95 -10.68
N CYS A 83 6.04 -3.54 -9.91
CA CYS A 83 6.56 -4.87 -10.17
C CYS A 83 6.69 -5.68 -8.88
N VAL A 84 6.36 -6.97 -8.99
CA VAL A 84 6.48 -7.96 -7.93
C VAL A 84 7.40 -9.06 -8.42
N LEU A 85 8.53 -9.22 -7.76
CA LEU A 85 9.46 -10.30 -8.01
C LEU A 85 9.25 -11.37 -6.94
N ARG A 86 8.67 -12.49 -7.36
CA ARG A 86 8.58 -13.69 -6.52
C ARG A 86 9.89 -14.42 -6.60
N VAL A 87 10.74 -14.22 -5.61
CA VAL A 87 11.96 -14.99 -5.47
C VAL A 87 11.59 -16.36 -4.88
N PRO A 88 11.74 -17.46 -5.63
CA PRO A 88 11.69 -18.77 -5.00
C PRO A 88 12.87 -18.82 -4.04
N PHE A 89 12.59 -18.94 -2.75
CA PHE A 89 13.65 -19.28 -1.80
C PHE A 89 14.19 -20.65 -2.22
N SER A 90 15.41 -20.69 -2.76
CA SER A 90 16.24 -21.88 -2.72
C SER A 90 16.58 -22.11 -1.25
N ALA A 91 16.19 -23.28 -0.73
CA ALA A 91 16.49 -23.74 0.62
C ALA A 91 17.99 -23.76 0.91
#